data_AF-A0A353PWP3-F1
#
_entry.id   AF-A0A353PWP3-F1
#
_cell.length_a   1.000
_cell.length_b   1.000
_cell.length_c   1.000
_cell.angle_alpha   90.00
_cell.angle_beta   90.00
_cell.angle_gamma   90.00
#
_symmetry.space_group_name_H-M   'P 1'
#
loop_
_entity.id
_entity.type
_entity.pdbx_description
1 polymer ?
#
loop_
_entity_poly.entity_id
_entity_poly.type
_entity_poly.pdbx_seq_one_letter_code
_entity_poly.pdbx_strand_id
1 'polypeptide(L)' 'YYKKKEGDYPWEAMIISIADIYDALTSDRPYRKAFGSDEAFASLEKLIDIHFDERIFKAFQKWVQLSVKTKKNS' A
#
# COMPACT_ATOMS: atom_id res chain seq x y z
N TYR A 1 -7.46 25.14 -7.94
CA TYR A 1 -6.50 24.55 -6.98
C TYR A 1 -7.26 24.09 -5.75
N TYR A 2 -7.64 22.82 -5.70
CA TYR A 2 -8.40 22.27 -4.57
C TYR A 2 -7.49 22.11 -3.36
N LYS A 3 -7.59 23.02 -2.38
CA LYS A 3 -7.15 22.78 -1.00
C LYS A 3 -8.04 21.67 -0.44
N LYS A 4 -7.62 20.41 -0.56
CA LYS A 4 -8.27 19.30 0.16
C LYS A 4 -8.08 19.52 1.66
N LYS A 5 -9.17 19.55 2.41
CA LYS A 5 -9.15 19.55 3.89
C LYS A 5 -8.89 18.13 4.38
N GLU A 6 -8.27 17.99 5.56
CA GLU A 6 -8.24 16.73 6.30
C GLU A 6 -9.68 16.20 6.44
N GLY A 7 -9.90 14.94 6.01
CA GLY A 7 -11.20 14.27 6.04
C GLY A 7 -12.00 14.26 4.72
N ASP A 8 -11.59 15.01 3.70
CA ASP A 8 -12.30 15.10 2.41
C ASP A 8 -11.66 14.21 1.31
N TYR A 9 -10.77 13.31 1.71
CA TYR A 9 -10.10 12.43 0.79
C TYR A 9 -10.92 11.13 0.62
N PRO A 10 -11.52 10.90 -0.56
CA PRO A 10 -12.35 9.72 -0.79
C PRO A 10 -11.56 8.44 -0.54
N TRP A 11 -12.18 7.48 0.14
CA TRP A 11 -11.55 6.20 0.50
C TRP A 11 -11.06 5.44 -0.75
N GLU A 12 -11.72 5.63 -1.90
CA GLU A 12 -11.32 5.11 -3.20
C GLU A 12 -9.92 5.60 -3.59
N ALA A 13 -9.65 6.89 -3.36
CA ALA A 13 -8.34 7.45 -3.65
C ALA A 13 -7.26 6.87 -2.72
N MET A 14 -7.61 6.54 -1.46
CA MET A 14 -6.64 5.96 -0.51
C MET A 14 -6.25 4.55 -0.92
N ILE A 15 -7.21 3.79 -1.45
CA ILE A 15 -6.97 2.47 -2.02
C ILE A 15 -6.04 2.57 -3.23
N ILE A 16 -6.28 3.55 -4.12
CA ILE A 16 -5.41 3.74 -5.29
C ILE A 16 -4.00 4.14 -4.82
N SER A 17 -3.87 5.05 -3.87
CA SER A 17 -2.57 5.48 -3.34
C SER A 17 -1.78 4.35 -2.69
N ILE A 18 -2.39 3.55 -1.82
CA ILE A 18 -1.67 2.42 -1.19
C ILE A 18 -1.26 1.36 -2.22
N ALA A 19 -2.10 1.10 -3.22
CA ALA A 19 -1.80 0.14 -4.28
C ALA A 19 -0.63 0.63 -5.17
N ASP A 20 -0.65 1.89 -5.59
CA ASP A 20 0.40 2.51 -6.42
C ASP A 20 1.76 2.53 -5.70
N ILE A 21 1.76 2.91 -4.41
CA ILE A 21 2.98 2.92 -3.60
C ILE A 21 3.50 1.50 -3.40
N TYR A 22 2.64 0.54 -3.04
CA TYR A 22 3.05 -0.85 -2.88
C TYR A 22 3.65 -1.41 -4.16
N ASP A 23 2.99 -1.21 -5.30
CA ASP A 23 3.48 -1.68 -6.60
C ASP A 23 4.81 -1.04 -6.97
N ALA A 24 4.98 0.27 -6.74
CA ALA A 24 6.24 0.97 -6.95
C ALA A 24 7.38 0.47 -6.03
N LEU A 25 7.06 -0.05 -4.85
CA LEU A 25 8.00 -0.64 -3.91
C LEU A 25 8.38 -2.08 -4.32
N THR A 26 7.40 -2.89 -4.71
CA THR A 26 7.60 -4.31 -5.06
C THR A 26 7.94 -4.56 -6.54
N SER A 27 7.92 -3.52 -7.38
CA SER A 27 8.36 -3.63 -8.77
C SER A 27 9.88 -3.56 -8.90
N ASP A 28 10.42 -4.42 -9.76
CA ASP A 28 11.84 -4.43 -10.10
C ASP A 28 12.16 -3.25 -11.02
N ARG A 29 13.16 -2.46 -10.66
CA ARG A 29 13.64 -1.33 -11.49
C ARG A 29 15.09 -1.61 -11.90
N PRO A 30 15.56 -1.11 -13.06
CA PRO A 30 16.92 -1.40 -13.55
C PRO A 30 18.05 -1.10 -12.55
N TYR A 31 17.78 -0.24 -11.56
CA TYR A 31 18.73 0.22 -10.55
C TYR A 31 18.38 -0.21 -9.11
N ARG A 32 17.27 -0.94 -8.90
CA ARG A 32 16.84 -1.36 -7.56
C ARG A 32 16.06 -2.67 -7.64
N LYS A 33 16.49 -3.67 -6.86
CA LYS A 33 15.70 -4.88 -6.66
C LYS A 33 14.35 -4.54 -6.02
N ALA A 34 13.31 -5.24 -6.44
CA ALA A 34 12.01 -5.23 -5.77
C ALA A 34 12.18 -5.42 -4.25
N PHE A 35 11.50 -4.59 -3.45
CA PHE A 35 11.46 -4.79 -2.00
C PHE A 35 10.74 -6.08 -1.65
N GLY A 36 11.18 -6.74 -0.58
CA GLY A 36 10.40 -7.81 0.04
C GLY A 36 9.07 -7.27 0.59
N SER A 37 8.05 -8.12 0.70
CA SER A 37 6.75 -7.69 1.24
C SER A 37 6.87 -7.00 2.60
N ASP A 38 7.74 -7.49 3.48
CA ASP A 38 7.96 -6.90 4.81
C ASP A 38 8.58 -5.50 4.74
N GLU A 39 9.56 -5.29 3.85
CA GLU A 39 10.19 -3.98 3.63
C GLU A 39 9.21 -2.98 2.98
N ALA A 40 8.36 -3.47 2.08
CA ALA A 40 7.30 -2.66 1.49
C ALA A 40 6.27 -2.24 2.55
N PHE A 41 5.85 -3.14 3.44
CA PHE A 41 4.93 -2.80 4.54
C PHE A 41 5.54 -1.84 5.56
N ALA A 42 6.81 -2.02 5.94
CA ALA A 42 7.50 -1.09 6.83
C ALA A 42 7.61 0.32 6.22
N SER A 43 7.65 0.43 4.89
CA SER A 43 7.65 1.72 4.18
C SER A 43 6.25 2.32 4.14
N LEU A 44 5.22 1.51 3.89
CA LEU A 44 3.81 1.93 3.89
C LEU A 44 3.33 2.37 5.27
N GLU A 45 3.78 1.73 6.35
CA GLU A 45 3.41 2.08 7.73
C GLU A 45 3.79 3.54 8.06
N LYS A 46 4.91 4.03 7.51
CA LYS A 46 5.36 5.42 7.69
C LYS A 46 4.49 6.46 6.97
N LEU A 47 3.58 6.02 6.10
CA LEU A 47 2.70 6.87 5.29
C LEU A 47 1.25 6.88 5.82
N ILE A 48 0.98 6.13 6.89
CA ILE A 48 -0.28 6.18 7.62
C ILE A 48 -0.52 7.59 8.14
N ASP A 49 -1.75 8.06 8.04
CA ASP A 49 -2.22 9.42 8.38
C ASP A 49 -1.63 10.54 7.51
N ILE A 50 -0.81 10.21 6.50
CA ILE A 50 -0.30 11.14 5.49
C ILE A 50 -0.99 10.92 4.14
N HIS A 51 -1.01 9.67 3.66
CA HIS A 51 -1.57 9.30 2.36
C HIS A 51 -2.84 8.46 2.46
N PHE A 52 -2.98 7.69 3.54
CA PHE A 52 -4.11 6.81 3.79
C PHE A 52 -4.24 6.54 5.29
N ASP A 53 -5.45 6.21 5.73
CA ASP A 53 -5.70 5.88 7.13
C ASP A 53 -5.25 4.45 7.47
N GLU A 54 -5.02 4.21 8.76
CA GLU A 54 -4.66 2.89 9.31
C GLU A 54 -5.66 1.78 8.91
N ARG A 55 -6.94 2.11 8.77
CA ARG A 55 -8.00 1.17 8.37
C ARG A 55 -7.73 0.56 6.99
N ILE A 56 -7.24 1.37 6.06
CA ILE A 56 -6.98 0.96 4.68
C ILE A 56 -5.67 0.20 4.61
N PHE A 57 -4.66 0.65 5.35
CA PHE A 57 -3.41 -0.09 5.51
C PHE A 57 -3.65 -1.52 6.02
N LYS A 58 -4.39 -1.68 7.12
CA LYS A 58 -4.72 -3.00 7.69
C LYS A 58 -5.51 -3.87 6.72
N ALA A 59 -6.48 -3.29 6.02
CA ALA A 59 -7.26 -4.02 5.01
C ALA A 59 -6.38 -4.52 3.86
N PHE A 60 -5.51 -3.66 3.34
CA PHE A 60 -4.59 -3.99 2.25
C PHE A 60 -3.56 -5.06 2.68
N GLN A 61 -2.93 -4.90 3.84
CA GLN A 61 -1.98 -5.88 4.38
C GLN A 61 -2.62 -7.27 4.51
N LYS A 62 -3.84 -7.35 5.04
CA LYS A 62 -4.59 -8.61 5.15
C LYS A 62 -4.87 -9.21 3.77
N TRP A 63 -5.28 -8.40 2.79
CA TRP A 63 -5.54 -8.86 1.43
C TRP A 63 -4.29 -9.44 0.75
N VAL A 64 -3.14 -8.77 0.87
CA VAL A 64 -1.87 -9.27 0.33
C VAL A 64 -1.48 -10.61 0.96
N GLN A 65 -1.55 -10.72 2.29
CA GLN A 65 -1.21 -11.96 3.00
C GLN A 65 -2.11 -13.13 2.61
N LEU A 66 -3.41 -12.89 2.41
CA LEU A 66 -4.34 -13.90 1.91
C LEU A 66 -4.01 -14.33 0.49
N SER A 67 -3.71 -13.38 -0.39
CA SER A 67 -3.36 -13.63 -1.79
C SER A 67 -2.10 -14.49 -1.94
N VAL A 68 -1.12 -14.33 -1.02
CA VAL A 68 0.09 -15.16 -0.96
C VAL A 68 -0.21 -16.57 -0.46
N LYS A 69 -1.08 -16.73 0.55
CA LYS A 69 -1.46 -18.06 1.08
C LYS A 69 -2.18 -18.93 0.04
N THR A 70 -3.04 -18.33 -0.80
CA THR A 70 -3.78 -19.08 -1.83
C THR A 70 -2.84 -19.69 -2.88
N LYS A 71 -1.76 -19.01 -3.26
CA LYS A 71 -0.77 -19.54 -4.23
C LYS A 71 0.10 -20.67 -3.69
N LYS A 72 0.20 -20.83 -2.36
CA LYS A 72 1.06 -21.86 -1.74
C LYS A 72 0.36 -23.21 -1.53
N ASN A 73 -0.96 -23.26 -1.75
CA ASN A 73 -1.80 -24.46 -1.62
C ASN A 73 -2.34 -24.96 -2.98
N SER A 74 -1.65 -24.67 -4.09
CA SER A 74 -1.93 -25.23 -5.42
C SER A 74 -0.68 -25.77 -6.06
#